data_AF-A0A060Z8H7-F1
#
_entry.id   AF-A0A060Z8H7-F1
#
_cell.length_a   1.000
_cell.length_b   1.000
_cell.length_c   1.000
_cell.angle_alpha   90.00
_cell.angle_beta   90.00
_cell.angle_gamma   90.00
#
_symmetry.space_group_name_H-M   'P 1'
#
loop_
_entity.id
_entity.type
_entity.pdbx_description
1 polymer ?
#
loop_
_entity_poly.entity_id
_entity_poly.type
_entity_poly.pdbx_seq_one_letter_code
_entity_poly.pdbx_strand_id
1 'polypeptide(L)'
;MGAAGKRGECLRATRQDVNPFGPHPDTLAQELRRALGAGRALSLALAEGTEVMNATEHVSLTKECLRGLTKMQYCSHCRGLTLIKPCMGYCLNVMRGCLASVAELDGPWRRYVAALEELTHAVAGQHSLELALLGVRGHVNEAILHAQLHGPTLTATVRRKSR
;
A
#
# COMPACT_ATOMS: atom_id res chain seq x y z
N MET A 1 -41.34 8.28 -10.90
CA MET A 1 -40.20 7.95 -11.78
C MET A 1 -40.65 7.96 -13.24
N GLY A 2 -40.19 8.94 -14.03
CA GLY A 2 -40.57 9.07 -15.43
C GLY A 2 -40.03 7.95 -16.32
N ALA A 3 -40.54 7.85 -17.56
CA ALA A 3 -40.15 6.83 -18.54
C ALA A 3 -38.63 6.77 -18.83
N ALA A 4 -37.92 7.91 -18.68
CA ALA A 4 -36.47 7.97 -18.79
C ALA A 4 -35.74 7.19 -17.67
N GLY A 5 -36.29 7.18 -16.45
CA GLY A 5 -35.75 6.42 -15.32
C GLY A 5 -35.85 4.92 -15.53
N LYS A 6 -37.02 4.45 -16.01
CA LYS A 6 -37.26 3.02 -16.32
C LYS A 6 -36.35 2.51 -17.45
N ARG A 7 -36.10 3.33 -18.48
CA ARG A 7 -35.17 2.97 -19.57
C ARG A 7 -33.71 2.89 -19.09
N GLY A 8 -33.28 3.82 -18.23
CA GLY A 8 -31.94 3.80 -17.66
C GLY A 8 -31.67 2.62 -16.71
N GLU A 9 -32.69 2.19 -15.95
CA GLU A 9 -32.63 0.98 -15.12
C GLU A 9 -32.56 -0.30 -15.97
N CYS A 10 -33.39 -0.40 -17.01
CA CYS A 10 -33.34 -1.51 -17.96
C CYS A 10 -31.96 -1.64 -18.63
N LEU A 11 -31.39 -0.52 -19.07
CA LEU A 11 -30.06 -0.49 -19.68
C LEU A 11 -28.95 -0.88 -18.70
N ARG A 12 -29.04 -0.48 -17.42
CA ARG A 12 -28.09 -0.91 -16.39
C ARG A 12 -28.21 -2.42 -16.12
N ALA A 13 -29.43 -2.94 -16.02
CA ALA A 13 -29.68 -4.35 -15.77
C ALA A 13 -29.21 -5.26 -16.92
N THR A 14 -29.27 -4.78 -18.17
CA THR A 14 -28.87 -5.54 -19.37
C THR A 14 -27.42 -5.33 -19.79
N ARG A 15 -26.68 -4.43 -19.14
CA ARG A 15 -25.32 -4.03 -19.53
C ARG A 15 -24.33 -5.20 -19.58
N GLN A 16 -24.39 -6.10 -18.59
CA GLN A 16 -23.48 -7.26 -18.53
C GLN A 16 -23.73 -8.24 -19.67
N ASP A 17 -24.99 -8.41 -20.09
CA ASP A 17 -25.36 -9.33 -21.17
C ASP A 17 -25.06 -8.78 -22.56
N VAL A 18 -25.15 -7.45 -22.72
CA VAL A 18 -25.06 -6.78 -24.01
C VAL A 18 -23.62 -6.44 -24.38
N ASN A 19 -22.76 -6.25 -23.37
CA ASN A 19 -21.35 -5.84 -23.51
C ASN A 19 -21.09 -4.87 -24.69
N PRO A 20 -21.67 -3.66 -24.66
CA PRO A 20 -21.73 -2.78 -25.84
C PRO A 20 -20.36 -2.28 -26.33
N PHE A 21 -19.35 -2.37 -25.48
CA PHE A 21 -17.99 -1.90 -25.76
C PHE A 21 -16.99 -3.06 -25.88
N GLY A 22 -17.47 -4.31 -25.98
CA GLY A 22 -16.60 -5.47 -26.08
C GLY A 22 -15.64 -5.62 -24.88
N PRO A 23 -14.46 -6.21 -25.07
CA PRO A 23 -13.50 -6.46 -23.99
C PRO A 23 -12.69 -5.22 -23.58
N HIS A 24 -12.84 -4.10 -24.29
CA HIS A 24 -11.97 -2.93 -24.15
C HIS A 24 -12.02 -2.28 -22.76
N PRO A 25 -13.18 -2.07 -22.11
CA PRO A 25 -13.21 -1.51 -20.76
C PRO A 25 -12.51 -2.40 -19.72
N ASP A 26 -12.69 -3.72 -19.81
CA ASP A 26 -12.07 -4.67 -18.88
C ASP A 26 -10.56 -4.76 -19.10
N THR A 27 -10.11 -4.72 -20.36
CA THR A 27 -8.69 -4.70 -20.71
C THR A 27 -8.00 -3.46 -20.17
N LEU A 28 -8.59 -2.27 -20.41
CA LEU A 28 -8.09 -1.01 -19.87
C LEU A 28 -8.03 -1.03 -18.34
N ALA A 29 -9.08 -1.52 -17.69
CA ALA A 29 -9.12 -1.61 -16.22
C ALA A 29 -8.03 -2.55 -15.68
N GLN A 30 -7.78 -3.68 -16.33
CA GLN A 30 -6.71 -4.60 -15.94
C GLN A 30 -5.33 -3.99 -16.12
N GLU A 31 -5.07 -3.33 -17.25
CA GLU A 31 -3.80 -2.65 -17.52
C GLU A 31 -3.51 -1.56 -16.47
N LEU A 32 -4.49 -0.69 -16.20
CA LEU A 32 -4.34 0.35 -15.18
C LEU A 32 -4.13 -0.24 -13.78
N ARG A 33 -4.86 -1.30 -13.41
CA ARG A 33 -4.68 -1.97 -12.12
C ARG A 33 -3.29 -2.57 -11.97
N ARG A 34 -2.76 -3.19 -13.02
CA ARG A 34 -1.39 -3.74 -13.03
C ARG A 34 -0.36 -2.63 -12.89
N ALA A 35 -0.51 -1.56 -13.66
CA ALA A 35 0.39 -0.41 -13.64
C ALA A 35 0.39 0.32 -12.28
N LEU A 36 -0.77 0.39 -11.60
CA LEU A 36 -0.90 0.97 -10.26
C LEU A 36 -0.52 0.01 -9.14
N GLY A 37 -0.29 -1.28 -9.43
CA GLY A 37 -0.10 -2.33 -8.43
C GLY A 37 1.05 -2.03 -7.47
N ALA A 38 2.23 -1.72 -8.01
CA ALA A 38 3.41 -1.38 -7.21
C ALA A 38 3.20 -0.09 -6.40
N GLY A 39 2.59 0.94 -6.99
CA GLY A 39 2.31 2.21 -6.30
C GLY A 39 1.34 2.03 -5.13
N ARG A 40 0.30 1.20 -5.32
CA ARG A 40 -0.64 0.85 -4.24
C ARG A 40 0.05 0.06 -3.13
N ALA A 41 0.85 -0.94 -3.49
CA ALA A 41 1.59 -1.75 -2.52
C ALA A 41 2.57 -0.87 -1.71
N LEU A 42 3.28 0.04 -2.37
CA LEU A 42 4.16 1.01 -1.73
C LEU A 42 3.40 1.91 -0.75
N SER A 43 2.27 2.48 -1.18
CA SER A 43 1.45 3.33 -0.31
C SER A 43 0.94 2.60 0.93
N LEU A 44 0.50 1.33 0.78
CA LEU A 44 0.06 0.52 1.91
C LEU A 44 1.23 0.17 2.84
N ALA A 45 2.38 -0.20 2.28
CA ALA A 45 3.57 -0.51 3.04
C ALA A 45 4.06 0.71 3.86
N LEU A 46 4.03 1.91 3.29
CA LEU A 46 4.40 3.15 4.00
C LEU A 46 3.43 3.47 5.15
N ALA A 47 2.13 3.25 4.96
CA ALA A 47 1.14 3.44 6.01
C ALA A 47 1.39 2.48 7.19
N GLU A 48 1.62 1.20 6.90
CA GLU A 48 1.96 0.19 7.91
C GLU A 48 3.25 0.52 8.65
N GLY A 49 4.30 0.95 7.94
CA GLY A 49 5.56 1.35 8.57
C GLY A 49 5.41 2.54 9.51
N THR A 50 4.50 3.46 9.20
CA THR A 50 4.16 4.58 10.09
C THR A 50 3.52 4.07 11.38
N GLU A 51 2.59 3.11 11.30
CA GLU A 51 1.97 2.51 12.49
C GLU A 51 3.01 1.78 13.37
N VAL A 52 3.91 1.00 12.75
CA VAL A 52 5.01 0.33 13.47
C VAL A 52 5.92 1.34 14.16
N MET A 53 6.29 2.43 13.48
CA MET A 53 7.14 3.46 14.07
C MET A 53 6.47 4.16 15.24
N ASN A 54 5.20 4.54 15.10
CA ASN A 54 4.42 5.10 16.19
C ASN A 54 4.32 4.14 17.38
N ALA A 55 4.13 2.84 17.15
CA ALA A 55 4.09 1.84 18.23
C ALA A 55 5.43 1.75 18.97
N THR A 56 6.56 1.84 18.26
CA THR A 56 7.90 1.82 18.89
C THR A 56 8.24 3.08 19.68
N GLU A 57 7.68 4.24 19.33
CA GLU A 57 7.88 5.50 20.06
C GLU A 57 7.33 5.43 21.50
N HIS A 58 6.26 4.65 21.71
CA HIS A 58 5.58 4.52 23.00
C HIS A 58 6.15 3.39 23.88
N VAL A 59 7.28 2.80 23.51
CA VAL A 59 7.92 1.73 24.30
C VAL A 59 8.42 2.28 25.62
N SER A 60 7.86 1.76 26.72
CA SER A 60 8.26 2.15 28.07
C SER A 60 9.40 1.27 28.60
N LEU A 61 10.32 1.90 29.33
CA LEU A 61 11.41 1.20 29.99
C LEU A 61 10.88 0.40 31.19
N THR A 62 11.31 -0.85 31.31
CA THR A 62 10.98 -1.69 32.46
C THR A 62 11.65 -1.16 33.73
N LYS A 63 11.12 -1.55 34.90
CA LYS A 63 11.72 -1.19 36.19
C LYS A 63 13.15 -1.72 36.32
N GLU A 64 13.40 -2.90 35.76
CA GLU A 64 14.71 -3.55 35.70
C GLU A 64 15.69 -2.73 34.85
N CYS A 65 15.24 -2.25 33.68
CA CYS A 65 16.03 -1.34 32.84
C CYS A 65 16.36 -0.04 33.59
N LEU A 66 15.36 0.62 34.20
CA LEU A 66 15.57 1.86 34.95
C LEU A 66 16.58 1.65 36.10
N ARG A 67 16.50 0.53 36.81
CA ARG A 67 17.48 0.17 37.85
C ARG A 67 18.87 -0.05 37.26
N GLY A 68 18.96 -0.74 36.12
CA GLY A 68 20.20 -0.97 35.39
C GLY A 68 20.88 0.33 34.94
N LEU A 69 20.12 1.22 34.31
CA LEU A 69 20.57 2.55 33.90
C LEU A 69 21.02 3.39 35.10
N THR A 70 20.21 3.45 36.17
CA THR A 70 20.57 4.21 37.38
C THR A 70 21.89 3.70 37.97
N LYS A 71 22.07 2.38 38.05
CA LYS A 71 23.31 1.78 38.55
C LYS A 71 24.51 2.10 37.67
N MET A 72 24.32 2.06 36.36
CA MET A 72 25.36 2.34 35.38
C MET A 72 25.78 3.81 35.38
N GLN A 73 24.83 4.73 35.50
CA GLN A 73 25.06 6.17 35.36
C GLN A 73 25.46 6.85 36.68
N TYR A 74 24.85 6.47 37.81
CA TYR A 74 24.90 7.26 39.04
C TYR A 74 25.56 6.57 40.24
N CYS A 75 25.65 5.24 40.28
CA CYS A 75 26.21 4.58 41.48
C CYS A 75 27.69 4.86 41.73
N SER A 76 28.47 5.24 40.71
CA SER A 76 29.86 5.69 40.89
C SER A 76 29.90 7.00 41.70
N HIS A 77 29.02 7.95 41.39
CA HIS A 77 28.88 9.22 42.12
C HIS A 77 28.50 9.00 43.59
N CYS A 78 27.55 8.10 43.86
CA CYS A 78 27.17 7.74 45.24
C CYS A 78 28.32 7.12 46.05
N ARG A 79 29.37 6.62 45.38
CA ARG A 79 30.59 6.08 45.99
C ARG A 79 31.76 7.07 45.99
N GLY A 80 31.53 8.34 45.63
CA GLY A 80 32.56 9.38 45.54
C GLY A 80 33.41 9.33 44.27
N LEU A 81 33.08 8.48 43.30
CA LEU A 81 33.83 8.29 42.04
C LEU A 81 33.15 9.08 40.91
N THR A 82 33.23 10.40 40.95
CA THR A 82 32.47 11.30 40.05
C THR A 82 33.08 11.47 38.66
N LEU A 83 34.34 11.08 38.47
CA LEU A 83 35.08 11.23 37.20
C LEU A 83 35.11 9.93 36.37
N ILE A 84 34.58 8.83 36.90
CA ILE A 84 34.61 7.52 36.24
C ILE A 84 33.37 7.35 35.36
N LYS A 85 33.61 6.98 34.10
CA LYS A 85 32.55 6.61 33.14
C LYS A 85 32.30 5.10 33.16
N PRO A 86 31.07 4.65 32.89
CA PRO A 86 30.78 3.23 32.73
C PRO A 86 31.56 2.64 31.56
N CYS A 87 32.06 1.41 31.73
CA CYS A 87 32.77 0.68 30.70
C CYS A 87 31.87 0.46 29.47
N MET A 88 32.44 0.48 28.26
CA MET A 88 31.69 0.24 27.01
C MET A 88 30.89 -1.06 27.07
N GLY A 89 31.51 -2.17 27.49
CA GLY A 89 30.82 -3.46 27.61
C GLY A 89 29.69 -3.46 28.63
N TYR A 90 29.85 -2.75 29.75
CA TYR A 90 28.78 -2.62 30.74
C TYR A 90 27.61 -1.79 30.19
N CYS A 91 27.90 -0.69 29.51
CA CYS A 91 26.92 0.15 28.83
C CYS A 91 26.09 -0.65 27.82
N LEU A 92 26.76 -1.35 26.91
CA LEU A 92 26.10 -2.15 25.89
C LEU A 92 25.21 -3.25 26.50
N ASN A 93 25.63 -3.89 27.59
CA ASN A 93 24.82 -4.92 28.23
C ASN A 93 23.54 -4.35 28.89
N VAL A 94 23.63 -3.18 29.54
CA VAL A 94 22.46 -2.50 30.10
C VAL A 94 21.51 -2.07 28.98
N MET A 95 22.03 -1.44 27.93
CA MET A 95 21.21 -0.97 26.80
C MET A 95 20.54 -2.11 26.04
N ARG A 96 21.23 -3.25 25.83
CA ARG A 96 20.63 -4.45 25.24
C ARG A 96 19.45 -4.97 26.04
N GLY A 97 19.56 -4.99 27.36
CA GLY A 97 18.44 -5.39 28.23
C GLY A 97 17.27 -4.39 28.15
N CYS A 98 17.56 -3.10 28.09
CA CYS A 98 16.54 -2.05 27.99
C CYS A 98 15.79 -2.04 26.65
N LEU A 99 16.48 -2.34 25.55
CA LEU A 99 15.92 -2.28 24.19
C LEU A 99 15.57 -3.67 23.62
N ALA A 100 15.52 -4.70 24.46
CA ALA A 100 15.32 -6.08 24.02
C ALA A 100 14.05 -6.25 23.19
N SER A 101 12.92 -5.67 23.62
CA SER A 101 11.64 -5.73 22.90
C SER A 101 11.68 -5.02 21.55
N VAL A 102 12.42 -3.91 21.44
CA VAL A 102 12.59 -3.18 20.17
C VAL A 102 13.55 -3.93 19.24
N ALA A 103 14.57 -4.59 19.80
CA ALA A 103 15.54 -5.36 19.02
C ALA A 103 14.91 -6.57 18.31
N GLU A 104 13.79 -7.11 18.80
CA GLU A 104 13.03 -8.16 18.12
C GLU A 104 12.52 -7.71 16.74
N LEU A 105 12.31 -6.40 16.53
CA LEU A 105 11.88 -5.85 15.26
C LEU A 105 12.99 -5.71 14.23
N ASP A 106 14.28 -5.82 14.59
CA ASP A 106 15.40 -5.56 13.66
C ASP A 106 15.32 -6.44 12.39
N GLY A 107 15.10 -7.75 12.56
CA GLY A 107 14.99 -8.69 11.45
C GLY A 107 13.80 -8.40 10.51
N PRO A 108 12.56 -8.34 11.03
CA PRO A 108 11.39 -7.94 10.26
C PRO A 108 11.54 -6.55 9.61
N TRP A 109 12.08 -5.58 10.32
CA TRP A 109 12.25 -4.20 9.84
C TRP A 109 13.24 -4.12 8.67
N ARG A 110 14.36 -4.85 8.73
CA ARG A 110 15.30 -4.92 7.59
C ARG A 110 14.64 -5.48 6.34
N ARG A 111 13.83 -6.54 6.47
CA ARG A 111 13.07 -7.10 5.33
C ARG A 111 12.04 -6.12 4.80
N TYR A 112 11.35 -5.40 5.69
CA TYR A 112 10.41 -4.36 5.33
C TYR A 112 11.09 -3.23 4.53
N VAL A 113 12.24 -2.72 4.99
CA VAL A 113 13.00 -1.67 4.29
C VAL A 113 13.48 -2.15 2.92
N ALA A 114 13.98 -3.38 2.81
CA ALA A 114 14.36 -3.96 1.52
C ALA A 114 13.15 -4.08 0.57
N ALA A 115 11.98 -4.49 1.07
CA ALA A 115 10.77 -4.56 0.26
C ALA A 115 10.29 -3.17 -0.20
N LEU A 116 10.43 -2.13 0.64
CA LEU A 116 10.16 -0.75 0.23
C LEU A 116 11.09 -0.30 -0.90
N GLU A 117 12.38 -0.63 -0.84
CA GLU A 117 13.35 -0.30 -1.88
C GLU A 117 13.02 -0.96 -3.22
N GLU A 118 12.63 -2.24 -3.20
CA GLU A 118 12.14 -2.93 -4.40
C GLU A 118 10.86 -2.28 -4.97
N LEU A 119 9.92 -1.89 -4.10
CA LEU A 119 8.69 -1.24 -4.51
C LEU A 119 8.93 0.16 -5.09
N THR A 120 9.84 0.96 -4.52
CA THR A 120 10.19 2.28 -5.06
C THR A 120 10.88 2.15 -6.42
N HIS A 121 11.77 1.17 -6.58
CA HIS A 121 12.37 0.86 -7.88
C HIS A 121 11.32 0.41 -8.91
N ALA A 122 10.36 -0.44 -8.54
CA ALA A 122 9.29 -0.86 -9.43
C ALA A 122 8.41 0.31 -9.88
N VAL A 123 8.08 1.22 -8.96
CA VAL A 123 7.29 2.44 -9.25
C VAL A 123 8.05 3.40 -10.15
N ALA A 124 9.34 3.64 -9.89
CA ALA A 124 10.15 4.60 -10.64
C ALA A 124 10.62 4.06 -12.01
N GLY A 125 10.95 2.77 -12.10
CA GLY A 125 11.64 2.20 -13.25
C GLY A 125 10.72 1.76 -14.39
N GLN A 126 9.53 1.24 -14.09
CA GLN A 126 8.76 0.55 -15.11
C GLN A 126 7.98 1.47 -16.07
N HIS A 127 7.82 2.76 -15.74
CA HIS A 127 6.97 3.73 -16.50
C HIS A 127 5.58 3.15 -16.88
N SER A 128 5.15 2.08 -16.20
CA SER A 128 4.01 1.26 -16.59
C SER A 128 2.72 2.05 -16.45
N LEU A 129 2.67 2.94 -15.46
CA LEU A 129 1.56 3.87 -15.26
C LEU A 129 1.47 4.89 -16.38
N GLU A 130 2.59 5.51 -16.76
CA GLU A 130 2.60 6.50 -17.84
C GLU A 130 2.14 5.87 -19.16
N LEU A 131 2.69 4.71 -19.50
CA LEU A 131 2.31 3.95 -20.70
C LEU A 131 0.83 3.55 -20.68
N ALA A 132 0.32 3.05 -19.54
CA ALA A 132 -1.08 2.70 -19.41
C ALA A 132 -2.01 3.92 -19.54
N LEU A 133 -1.61 5.09 -19.00
CA LEU A 133 -2.36 6.34 -19.12
C LEU A 133 -2.38 6.86 -20.57
N LEU A 134 -1.25 6.80 -21.28
CA LEU A 134 -1.18 7.15 -22.70
C LEU A 134 -2.06 6.23 -23.57
N GLY A 135 -2.19 4.95 -23.18
CA GLY A 135 -3.04 3.96 -23.85
C GLY A 135 -4.55 4.19 -23.71
N VAL A 136 -5.01 4.97 -22.72
CA VAL A 136 -6.43 5.19 -22.41
C VAL A 136 -7.21 5.64 -23.65
N ARG A 137 -6.69 6.62 -24.39
CA ARG A 137 -7.36 7.15 -25.59
C ARG A 137 -7.56 6.07 -26.65
N GLY A 138 -6.57 5.21 -26.85
CA GLY A 138 -6.65 4.10 -27.79
C GLY A 138 -7.76 3.12 -27.41
N HIS A 139 -7.78 2.68 -26.15
CA HIS A 139 -8.83 1.79 -25.63
C HIS A 139 -10.23 2.39 -25.74
N VAL A 140 -10.39 3.70 -25.49
CA VAL A 140 -11.67 4.40 -25.66
C VAL A 140 -12.11 4.43 -27.12
N ASN A 141 -11.19 4.70 -28.05
CA ASN A 141 -11.50 4.70 -29.48
C ASN A 141 -11.93 3.32 -29.98
N GLU A 142 -11.20 2.27 -29.59
CA GLU A 142 -11.55 0.88 -29.93
C GLU A 142 -12.90 0.46 -29.33
N ALA A 143 -13.18 0.84 -28.08
CA ALA A 143 -14.48 0.62 -27.45
C ALA A 143 -15.61 1.29 -28.25
N ILE A 144 -15.43 2.54 -28.68
CA ILE A 144 -16.43 3.27 -29.47
C ILE A 144 -16.62 2.61 -30.83
N LEU A 145 -15.52 2.26 -31.51
CA LEU A 145 -15.56 1.58 -32.81
C LEU A 145 -16.29 0.25 -32.70
N HIS A 146 -16.02 -0.54 -31.66
CA HIS A 146 -16.71 -1.79 -31.38
C HIS A 146 -18.23 -1.57 -31.25
N ALA A 147 -18.64 -0.56 -30.49
CA ALA A 147 -20.06 -0.23 -30.31
C ALA A 147 -20.73 0.22 -31.63
N GLN A 148 -20.01 0.97 -32.47
CA GLN A 148 -20.50 1.43 -33.77
C GLN A 148 -20.71 0.25 -34.73
N LEU A 149 -19.74 -0.66 -34.82
CA LEU A 149 -19.80 -1.83 -35.69
C LEU A 149 -20.92 -2.80 -35.27
N HIS A 150 -21.17 -2.96 -33.97
CA HIS A 150 -22.17 -3.89 -33.45
C HIS A 150 -23.53 -3.23 -33.15
N GLY A 151 -23.69 -1.93 -33.43
CA GLY A 151 -24.86 -1.13 -33.08
C GLY A 151 -26.24 -1.75 -33.41
N PRO A 152 -26.45 -2.29 -34.63
CA PRO A 152 -27.70 -2.96 -34.98
C PRO A 152 -28.02 -4.17 -34.10
N THR A 153 -27.02 -5.02 -33.85
CA THR A 153 -27.14 -6.22 -33.01
C THR A 153 -27.39 -5.84 -31.55
N LEU A 154 -26.64 -4.86 -31.02
CA LEU A 154 -26.81 -4.35 -29.66
C LEU A 154 -28.24 -3.82 -29.44
N THR A 155 -28.76 -3.05 -30.39
CA THR A 155 -30.11 -2.49 -30.33
C THR A 155 -31.17 -3.59 -30.35
N ALA A 156 -31.00 -4.63 -31.16
CA ALA A 156 -31.90 -5.78 -31.20
C ALA A 156 -31.91 -6.57 -29.87
N THR A 157 -30.73 -6.81 -29.27
CA THR A 157 -30.59 -7.52 -28.00
C THR A 157 -31.24 -6.75 -26.85
N VAL A 158 -31.03 -5.43 -26.76
CA VAL A 158 -31.67 -4.58 -25.75
C VAL A 158 -33.20 -4.59 -25.92
N ARG A 159 -33.70 -4.49 -27.16
CA ARG A 159 -35.16 -4.55 -27.44
C ARG A 159 -35.78 -5.89 -27.06
N ARG A 160 -35.05 -6.99 -27.22
CA ARG A 160 -35.51 -8.33 -26.80
C ARG A 160 -35.57 -8.46 -25.28
N LYS A 161 -34.58 -7.92 -24.57
CA LYS A 161 -34.49 -7.97 -23.09
C LYS A 161 -35.39 -6.94 -22.39
N SER A 162 -35.87 -5.91 -23.10
CA SER A 162 -36.79 -4.89 -22.60
C SER A 162 -38.27 -5.30 -22.74
N ARG A 163 -38.56 -6.45 -23.35
CA ARG A 163 -39.91 -7.00 -23.51
C ARG A 163 -40.17 -8.02 -22.42
#